data_AF-A0A396GI36-F1
#
_entry.id   AF-A0A396GI36-F1
#
_cell.length_a   1.000
_cell.length_b   1.000
_cell.length_c   1.000
_cell.angle_alpha   90.00
_cell.angle_beta   90.00
_cell.angle_gamma   90.00
#
_symmetry.space_group_name_H-M   'P 1'
#
loop_
_entity.id
_entity.type
_entity.pdbx_description
1 polymer ?
#
loop_
_entity_poly.entity_id
_entity_poly.type
_entity_poly.pdbx_seq_one_letter_code
_entity_poly.pdbx_strand_id
1 'polypeptide(L)' 'MEYHGKIAFQYKSSERKKLEEEGWRIIGNSGDQWSDILGTNTGERTFKLPDPLYYYIA' A
#
# COMPACT_ATOMS: atom_id res chain seq x y z
N MET A 1 -17.57 4.95 14.16
CA MET A 1 -17.17 3.79 13.35
C MET A 1 -15.70 3.95 13.05
N GLU A 2 -14.91 2.95 13.41
CA GLU A 2 -13.44 2.99 13.36
C GLU A 2 -12.91 3.13 11.92
N TYR A 3 -12.22 4.24 11.66
CA TYR A 3 -11.76 4.66 10.34
C TYR A 3 -10.32 4.17 10.08
N HIS A 4 -10.12 2.84 10.09
CA HIS A 4 -8.78 2.24 10.06
C HIS A 4 -8.14 2.19 8.66
N GLY A 5 -8.95 2.15 7.59
CA GLY A 5 -8.46 2.01 6.21
C GLY A 5 -7.66 3.19 5.69
N LYS A 6 -8.10 4.43 5.98
CA LYS A 6 -7.39 5.63 5.54
C LYS A 6 -6.05 5.83 6.27
N ILE A 7 -5.98 5.42 7.54
CA ILE A 7 -4.74 5.43 8.33
C ILE A 7 -3.75 4.43 7.72
N ALA A 8 -4.18 3.21 7.42
CA ALA A 8 -3.33 2.19 6.83
C ALA A 8 -2.76 2.62 5.46
N PHE A 9 -3.60 3.21 4.60
CA PHE A 9 -3.18 3.74 3.30
C PHE A 9 -2.13 4.84 3.43
N GLN A 10 -2.36 5.82 4.32
CA GLN A 10 -1.44 6.93 4.54
C GLN A 10 -0.11 6.45 5.11
N TYR A 11 -0.16 5.57 6.11
CA TYR A 11 1.02 4.98 6.73
C TYR A 11 1.85 4.17 5.72
N LYS A 12 1.23 3.27 4.96
CA LYS A 12 1.94 2.45 3.97
C LYS A 12 2.56 3.31 2.86
N SER A 13 1.87 4.37 2.44
CA SER A 13 2.42 5.32 1.47
C SER A 13 3.62 6.09 2.03
N SER A 14 3.59 6.52 3.31
CA SER A 14 4.71 7.21 3.93
C SER A 14 5.93 6.31 4.10
N GLU A 15 5.75 5.03 4.47
CA GLU A 15 6.88 4.11 4.60
C GLU A 15 7.55 3.81 3.25
N ARG A 16 6.77 3.67 2.16
CA ARG A 16 7.35 3.52 0.82
C ARG A 16 8.13 4.76 0.36
N LYS A 17 7.64 5.95 0.73
CA LYS A 17 8.36 7.21 0.48
C LYS A 17 9.71 7.25 1.18
N LYS A 18 9.80 6.78 2.43
CA LYS A 18 11.08 6.71 3.17
C LYS A 18 12.10 5.81 2.46
N LEU A 19 11.67 4.66 1.94
CA LEU A 19 12.55 3.76 1.18
C LEU A 19 13.10 4.45 -0.08
N GLU A 20 12.27 5.19 -0.81
CA GLU A 20 12.74 5.96 -1.97
C GLU A 20 13.66 7.12 -1.57
N GLU A 21 13.39 7.80 -0.45
CA GLU A 21 14.25 8.86 0.10
C GLU A 21 15.61 8.33 0.58
N GLU A 22 15.67 7.07 1.02
CA GLU A 22 16.92 6.35 1.34
C GLU A 22 17.70 5.90 0.08
N GLY A 23 17.17 6.16 -1.12
CA GLY A 23 17.81 5.87 -2.40
C GLY A 23 17.45 4.51 -3.01
N TRP A 24 16.48 3.80 -2.44
CA TRP A 24 16.00 2.53 -3.00
C TRP A 24 14.99 2.77 -4.12
N ARG A 25 14.95 1.86 -5.09
CA ARG A 25 13.92 1.85 -6.14
C ARG A 25 12.94 0.70 -5.92
N ILE A 26 11.68 1.02 -5.69
CA ILE A 26 10.62 0.02 -5.56
C ILE A 26 10.24 -0.47 -6.96
N ILE A 27 10.60 -1.71 -7.30
CA ILE A 27 10.26 -2.30 -8.61
C ILE A 27 8.84 -2.86 -8.63
N GLY A 28 8.34 -3.31 -7.48
CA GLY A 28 6.96 -3.74 -7.38
C GLY A 28 6.42 -3.81 -5.96
N ASN A 29 5.10 -3.86 -5.87
CA ASN A 29 4.36 -3.89 -4.62
C ASN A 29 3.21 -4.91 -4.72
N SER A 30 3.14 -5.81 -3.75
CA SER A 30 2.14 -6.86 -3.67
C SER A 30 1.32 -6.71 -2.40
N GLY A 31 0.00 -6.81 -2.53
CA GLY A 31 -0.88 -6.77 -1.38
C GLY A 31 -2.24 -7.34 -1.69
N ASP A 32 -2.89 -7.81 -0.65
CA ASP A 32 -4.23 -8.38 -0.65
C ASP A 32 -5.30 -7.33 -0.40
N GLN A 33 -4.96 -6.15 0.13
CA GLN A 33 -5.89 -5.03 0.23
C GLN A 33 -5.53 -3.90 -0.75
N TRP A 34 -6.53 -3.13 -1.18
CA TRP A 34 -6.29 -1.96 -2.03
C TRP A 34 -5.43 -0.90 -1.33
N SER A 35 -5.48 -0.80 -0.01
CA SER A 35 -4.64 0.11 0.78
C SER A 35 -3.15 -0.25 0.72
N ASP A 36 -2.78 -1.48 0.35
CA ASP A 36 -1.38 -1.88 0.15
C ASP A 36 -0.79 -1.32 -1.13
N ILE A 37 -1.58 -1.37 -2.21
CA ILE A 37 -1.08 -1.19 -3.58
C ILE A 37 -1.52 0.11 -4.23
N LEU A 38 -2.41 0.88 -3.58
CA LEU A 38 -2.77 2.22 -4.00
C LEU A 38 -1.98 3.28 -3.20
N GLY A 39 -1.95 4.50 -3.73
CA GLY A 39 -1.30 5.65 -3.12
C GLY A 39 -0.05 6.07 -3.88
N THR A 40 0.92 6.61 -3.16
CA THR A 40 2.20 7.06 -3.75
C THR A 40 3.28 6.01 -3.57
N ASN A 41 4.34 6.10 -4.37
CA ASN A 41 5.55 5.28 -4.24
C ASN A 41 5.24 3.78 -4.29
N THR A 42 4.27 3.36 -5.11
CA THR A 42 3.78 1.97 -5.19
C THR A 42 4.72 1.06 -6.00
N GLY A 43 5.79 1.61 -6.54
CA GLY A 43 6.69 0.92 -7.47
C GLY A 43 6.17 0.81 -8.89
N GLU A 44 7.00 0.25 -9.78
CA GLU A 44 6.72 0.17 -11.22
C GLU A 44 5.54 -0.74 -11.57
N ARG A 45 5.30 -1.79 -10.77
CA ARG A 45 4.18 -2.70 -10.97
C ARG A 45 3.55 -3.14 -9.66
N THR A 46 2.22 -3.15 -9.63
CA THR A 46 1.44 -3.61 -8.47
C THR A 46 0.75 -4.94 -8.75
N PHE A 47 0.59 -5.75 -7.71
CA PHE A 47 -0.05 -7.07 -7.77
C PHE A 47 -1.08 -7.20 -6.66
N LYS A 48 -2.36 -7.29 -7.04
CA LYS A 48 -3.47 -7.52 -6.12
C LYS A 48 -3.65 -9.02 -5.89
N LEU A 49 -3.46 -9.44 -4.65
CA LEU A 49 -3.76 -10.81 -4.23
C LEU A 49 -5.25 -10.94 -3.86
N PRO A 50 -5.89 -12.08 -4.11
CA PRO A 50 -7.25 -12.33 -3.63
C PRO A 50 -7.25 -12.59 -2.13
N ASP A 51 -8.06 -11.83 -1.38
CA ASP A 51 -8.44 -12.17 -0.01
C ASP A 51 -9.99 -12.15 0.07
N PRO A 52 -10.63 -13.32 0.25
CA PRO A 52 -12.09 -13.42 0.35
C PRO A 52 -12.63 -13.17 1.78
N LEU A 53 -11.76 -13.08 2.79
CA LEU A 53 -12.19 -13.04 4.19
C LEU A 53 -12.55 -11.62 4.65
N TYR A 54 -11.78 -10.62 4.22
CA TYR A 54 -11.98 -9.25 4.70
C TYR A 54 -11.80 -8.22 3.57
N TYR A 55 -12.57 -7.14 3.64
CA TYR A 55 -12.42 -5.99 2.75
C TYR A 55 -12.36 -4.70 3.56
N TYR A 56 -11.14 -4.23 3.82
CA TYR A 56 -10.91 -2.87 4.30
C TYR A 56 -11.01 -1.89 3.12
N ILE A 57 -12.06 -1.07 3.13
CA ILE A 57 -12.25 0.06 2.20
C ILE A 57 -11.34 1.21 2.65
N ALA A 58 -10.59 1.78 1.71
CA ALA A 58 -9.87 3.03 1.90
C ALA A 58 -10.84 4.23 1.91
#